data_AF-A0A484Z438-F1
#
_entry.id   AF-A0A484Z438-F1
#
_cell.length_a   1.000
_cell.length_b   1.000
_cell.length_c   1.000
_cell.angle_alpha   90.00
_cell.angle_beta   90.00
_cell.angle_gamma   90.00
#
_symmetry.space_group_name_H-M   'P 1'
#
loop_
_entity.id
_entity.type
_entity.pdbx_description
1 polymer ?
#
loop_
_entity_poly.entity_id
_entity_poly.type
_entity_poly.pdbx_seq_one_letter_code
_entity_poly.pdbx_strand_id
1 'polypeptide(L)'
;MDDLKIFIGGHWRHGGGNLMQSQFPADGSINATLNAANLDDLEDAIDAGERAWRDPDWRTRLPHMRAKILHKVADLIESRVDELAQMQSRDNGKPLAEARGLVMSAAGTARYFAAACELLEGELPTPRQPDLLTLSRYEPLGVGGGHHAVEFADCQRNAEGCSGHCRRKCGDPQTCRGHAADGTGAGAYF
;
A
#
# COMPACT_ATOMS: atom_id res chain seq x y z
N MET A 1 24.90 -6.33 -4.03
CA MET A 1 23.72 -6.48 -4.90
C MET A 1 22.71 -7.15 -4.04
N ASP A 2 21.66 -6.42 -3.67
CA ASP A 2 20.84 -6.84 -2.54
C ASP A 2 19.81 -7.86 -3.03
N ASP A 3 19.83 -9.02 -2.39
CA ASP A 3 18.93 -10.13 -2.65
C ASP A 3 17.74 -10.03 -1.70
N LEU A 4 16.61 -9.57 -2.25
CA LEU A 4 15.40 -9.30 -1.50
C LEU A 4 14.55 -10.55 -1.36
N LYS A 5 13.88 -10.63 -0.21
CA LYS A 5 13.00 -11.72 0.18
C LYS A 5 11.56 -11.24 0.21
N ILE A 6 10.62 -12.13 -0.02
CA ILE A 6 9.20 -11.90 0.23
C ILE A 6 8.91 -12.13 1.72
N PHE A 7 7.93 -11.42 2.26
CA PHE A 7 7.52 -11.55 3.66
C PHE A 7 6.15 -12.22 3.74
N ILE A 8 6.11 -13.47 4.23
CA ILE A 8 4.89 -14.28 4.34
C ILE A 8 4.77 -14.80 5.77
N GLY A 9 3.62 -14.55 6.40
CA GLY A 9 3.29 -15.12 7.71
C GLY A 9 4.33 -14.85 8.81
N GLY A 10 4.95 -13.66 8.81
CA GLY A 10 5.95 -13.28 9.82
C GLY A 10 7.40 -13.63 9.45
N HIS A 11 7.65 -14.24 8.29
CA HIS A 11 8.97 -14.74 7.92
C HIS A 11 9.43 -14.22 6.55
N TRP A 12 10.73 -13.92 6.46
CA TRP A 12 11.38 -13.56 5.20
C TRP A 12 11.88 -14.83 4.49
N ARG A 13 11.47 -15.05 3.24
CA ARG A 13 11.90 -16.19 2.41
C ARG A 13 12.04 -15.80 0.93
N HIS A 14 12.67 -16.67 0.14
CA HIS A 14 12.65 -16.50 -1.33
C HIS A 14 11.28 -16.91 -1.87
N GLY A 15 10.81 -16.19 -2.90
CA GLY A 15 9.66 -16.64 -3.67
C GLY A 15 9.98 -17.88 -4.50
N GLY A 16 8.96 -18.68 -4.79
CA GLY A 16 9.06 -19.88 -5.62
C GLY A 16 9.02 -19.59 -7.12
N GLY A 17 8.88 -18.33 -7.53
CA GLY A 17 8.80 -17.91 -8.92
C GLY A 17 10.13 -17.51 -9.55
N ASN A 18 10.03 -16.94 -10.75
CA ASN A 18 11.17 -16.52 -11.56
C ASN A 18 11.97 -15.38 -10.89
N LEU A 19 13.27 -15.33 -11.18
CA LEU A 19 14.11 -14.21 -10.79
C LEU A 19 13.65 -12.92 -11.48
N MET A 20 13.48 -11.87 -10.70
CA MET A 20 13.13 -10.52 -11.10
C MET A 20 14.19 -9.53 -10.61
N GLN A 21 14.39 -8.44 -11.34
CA GLN A 21 15.34 -7.39 -10.99
C GLN A 21 14.60 -6.06 -10.91
N SER A 22 14.79 -5.33 -9.81
CA SER A 22 14.49 -3.89 -9.78
C SER A 22 15.66 -3.15 -10.41
N GLN A 23 15.34 -2.23 -11.32
CA GLN A 23 16.32 -1.45 -12.07
C GLN A 23 16.05 0.03 -11.88
N PHE A 24 17.12 0.83 -11.78
CA PHE A 24 17.01 2.27 -11.70
C PHE A 24 16.61 2.85 -13.07
N PRO A 25 15.49 3.58 -13.18
CA PRO A 25 15.01 4.05 -14.48
C PRO A 25 15.94 5.04 -15.20
N ALA A 26 16.83 5.73 -14.50
CA ALA A 26 17.65 6.77 -15.09
C ALA A 26 18.86 6.23 -15.89
N ASP A 27 19.44 5.11 -15.48
CA ASP A 27 20.65 4.54 -16.11
C ASP A 27 20.57 3.02 -16.37
N GLY A 28 19.49 2.35 -15.95
CA GLY A 28 19.31 0.91 -16.10
C GLY A 28 20.16 0.07 -15.13
N SER A 29 20.86 0.68 -14.18
CA SER A 29 21.61 -0.05 -13.16
C SER A 29 20.67 -0.87 -12.27
N ILE A 30 21.11 -2.06 -11.86
CA ILE A 30 20.27 -2.94 -11.04
C ILE A 30 20.31 -2.47 -9.59
N ASN A 31 19.13 -2.24 -9.01
CA ASN A 31 18.96 -1.90 -7.60
C ASN A 31 19.04 -3.15 -6.73
N ALA A 32 18.23 -4.14 -7.05
CA ALA A 32 18.08 -5.35 -6.26
C ALA A 32 17.55 -6.51 -7.11
N THR A 33 17.73 -7.73 -6.62
CA THR A 33 17.19 -8.95 -7.22
C THR A 33 16.24 -9.62 -6.25
N LEU A 34 15.14 -10.20 -6.74
CA LEU A 34 14.23 -11.00 -5.93
C LEU A 34 13.64 -12.15 -6.75
N ASN A 35 13.22 -13.23 -6.09
CA ASN A 35 12.33 -14.19 -6.71
C ASN A 35 10.89 -13.68 -6.62
N ALA A 36 10.20 -13.64 -7.76
CA ALA A 36 8.76 -13.36 -7.78
C ALA A 36 8.00 -14.41 -6.96
N ALA A 37 6.88 -14.00 -6.36
CA ALA A 37 5.97 -14.94 -5.71
C ALA A 37 5.27 -15.81 -6.76
N ASN A 38 5.09 -17.10 -6.47
CA ASN A 38 4.28 -18.00 -7.29
C ASN A 38 2.88 -18.22 -6.65
N LEU A 39 2.11 -19.15 -7.20
CA LEU A 39 0.77 -19.46 -6.68
C LEU A 39 0.83 -20.05 -5.26
N ASP A 40 1.77 -20.96 -5.00
CA ASP A 40 1.95 -21.58 -3.68
C ASP A 40 2.29 -20.54 -2.60
N ASP A 41 3.11 -19.55 -2.95
CA ASP A 41 3.41 -18.41 -2.07
C ASP A 41 2.16 -17.57 -1.75
N LEU A 42 1.28 -17.38 -2.74
CA LEU A 42 0.03 -16.66 -2.55
C LEU A 42 -0.93 -17.45 -1.64
N GLU A 43 -1.06 -18.76 -1.86
CA GLU A 43 -1.86 -19.65 -1.01
C GLU A 43 -1.35 -19.65 0.44
N ASP A 44 -0.03 -19.76 0.64
CA ASP A 44 0.60 -19.65 1.95
C ASP A 44 0.32 -18.31 2.63
N ALA A 45 0.32 -17.20 1.87
CA ALA A 45 0.02 -15.87 2.38
C ALA A 45 -1.45 -15.73 2.80
N ILE A 46 -2.38 -16.29 2.03
CA ILE A 46 -3.81 -16.33 2.35
C ILE A 46 -4.03 -17.13 3.63
N ASP A 47 -3.45 -18.33 3.70
CA ASP A 47 -3.54 -19.22 4.86
C ASP A 47 -2.94 -18.58 6.12
N ALA A 48 -1.80 -17.90 5.98
CA ALA A 48 -1.21 -17.16 7.09
C ALA A 48 -2.10 -15.98 7.54
N GLY A 49 -2.71 -15.27 6.59
CA GLY A 49 -3.68 -14.20 6.86
C GLY A 49 -4.90 -14.71 7.60
N GLU A 50 -5.46 -15.85 7.18
CA GLU A 50 -6.61 -16.48 7.84
C GLU A 50 -6.27 -16.91 9.27
N ARG A 51 -5.10 -17.52 9.48
CA ARG A 51 -4.63 -17.87 10.82
C ARG A 51 -4.51 -16.63 11.71
N ALA A 52 -3.87 -15.57 11.22
CA ALA A 52 -3.71 -14.32 11.97
C ALA A 52 -5.04 -13.62 12.27
N TRP A 53 -6.00 -13.65 11.34
CA TRP A 53 -7.34 -13.09 11.57
C TRP A 53 -8.16 -13.87 12.60
N ARG A 54 -7.96 -15.20 12.69
CA ARG A 54 -8.62 -16.07 13.66
C ARG A 54 -7.93 -16.08 15.02
N ASP A 55 -6.65 -15.72 15.06
CA ASP A 55 -5.88 -15.66 16.29
C ASP A 55 -6.53 -14.70 17.30
N PRO A 56 -6.91 -15.16 18.51
CA PRO A 56 -7.44 -14.30 19.56
C PRO A 56 -6.54 -13.11 19.89
N ASP A 57 -5.22 -13.25 19.80
CA ASP A 57 -4.25 -12.20 20.14
C ASP A 57 -4.37 -10.96 19.25
N TRP A 58 -4.84 -11.15 18.01
CA TRP A 58 -5.17 -10.06 17.10
C TRP A 58 -6.66 -9.74 17.12
N ARG A 59 -7.51 -10.77 16.99
CA ARG A 59 -8.97 -10.62 16.86
C ARG A 59 -9.62 -9.96 18.06
N THR A 60 -9.14 -10.24 19.26
CA THR A 60 -9.71 -9.71 20.52
C THR A 60 -8.95 -8.49 21.04
N ARG A 61 -7.87 -8.08 20.36
CA ARG A 61 -7.06 -6.94 20.75
C ARG A 61 -7.90 -5.68 20.80
N LEU A 62 -7.82 -4.93 21.88
CA LEU A 62 -8.59 -3.69 22.06
C LEU A 62 -8.19 -2.63 21.02
N PRO A 63 -9.10 -1.72 20.63
CA PRO A 63 -8.82 -0.76 19.56
C PRO A 63 -7.59 0.13 19.82
N HIS A 64 -7.41 0.64 21.04
CA HIS A 64 -6.23 1.44 21.44
C HIS A 64 -4.91 0.63 21.37
N MET A 65 -4.96 -0.69 21.58
CA MET A 65 -3.78 -1.55 21.43
C MET A 65 -3.39 -1.77 19.96
N ARG A 66 -4.37 -1.74 19.04
CA ARG A 66 -4.11 -1.72 17.59
C ARG A 66 -3.60 -0.35 17.15
N ALA A 67 -4.20 0.72 17.65
CA ALA A 67 -3.74 2.08 17.42
C ALA A 67 -2.27 2.29 17.84
N LYS A 68 -1.87 1.74 19.00
CA LYS A 68 -0.47 1.77 19.46
C LYS A 68 0.50 1.14 18.45
N ILE A 69 0.11 0.07 17.76
CA ILE A 69 0.93 -0.54 16.71
C ILE A 69 1.06 0.41 15.52
N LEU A 70 -0.06 0.99 15.06
CA LEU A 70 -0.06 1.93 13.93
C LEU A 70 0.72 3.22 14.23
N HIS A 71 0.64 3.73 15.46
CA HIS A 71 1.51 4.83 15.92
C HIS A 71 2.98 4.43 15.86
N LYS A 72 3.33 3.23 16.32
CA LYS A 72 4.72 2.75 16.25
C LYS A 72 5.21 2.61 14.81
N VAL A 73 4.34 2.20 13.87
CA VAL A 73 4.65 2.17 12.44
C VAL A 73 4.94 3.58 11.93
N ALA A 74 4.10 4.56 12.25
CA ALA A 74 4.33 5.95 11.86
C ALA A 74 5.68 6.48 12.39
N ASP A 75 5.98 6.24 13.68
CA ASP A 75 7.25 6.67 14.28
C ASP A 75 8.47 6.02 13.59
N LEU A 76 8.35 4.73 13.22
CA LEU A 76 9.41 4.02 12.51
C LEU A 76 9.63 4.59 11.10
N ILE A 77 8.55 4.92 10.38
CA ILE A 77 8.64 5.56 9.05
C ILE A 77 9.33 6.92 9.15
N GLU A 78 8.91 7.78 10.09
CA GLU A 78 9.49 9.11 10.25
C GLU A 78 10.96 9.07 10.66
N SER A 79 11.33 8.15 11.54
CA SER A 79 12.72 8.00 11.97
C SER A 79 13.67 7.61 10.82
N ARG A 80 13.13 7.15 9.68
CA ARG A 80 13.87 6.69 8.51
C ARG A 80 13.50 7.45 7.23
N VAL A 81 12.94 8.65 7.37
CA VAL A 81 12.41 9.42 6.23
C VAL A 81 13.44 9.62 5.11
N ASP A 82 14.69 9.92 5.45
CA ASP A 82 15.76 10.15 4.48
C ASP A 82 16.13 8.89 3.71
N GLU A 83 16.26 7.79 4.43
CA GLU A 83 16.61 6.48 3.90
C GLU A 83 15.52 5.97 2.95
N LEU A 84 14.26 6.00 3.41
CA LEU A 84 13.10 5.57 2.63
C LEU A 84 12.89 6.44 1.38
N ALA A 85 13.09 7.75 1.48
CA ALA A 85 12.96 8.64 0.33
C ALA A 85 14.05 8.41 -0.71
N GLN A 86 15.29 8.11 -0.29
CA GLN A 86 16.37 7.74 -1.20
C GLN A 86 16.08 6.42 -1.90
N MET A 87 15.61 5.40 -1.16
CA MET A 87 15.21 4.12 -1.76
C MET A 87 14.10 4.31 -2.79
N GLN A 88 13.04 5.05 -2.44
CA GLN A 88 11.91 5.29 -3.34
C GLN A 88 12.29 6.12 -4.57
N SER A 89 13.15 7.14 -4.39
CA SER A 89 13.70 7.92 -5.50
C SER A 89 14.54 7.07 -6.44
N ARG A 90 15.34 6.14 -5.88
CA ARG A 90 16.17 5.20 -6.64
C ARG A 90 15.36 4.11 -7.34
N ASP A 91 14.23 3.68 -6.80
CA ASP A 91 13.41 2.65 -7.42
C ASP A 91 12.53 3.24 -8.55
N ASN A 92 11.92 4.40 -8.32
CA ASN A 92 10.91 4.97 -9.22
C ASN A 92 11.39 6.19 -10.03
N GLY A 93 12.60 6.70 -9.77
CA GLY A 93 13.15 7.87 -10.44
C GLY A 93 12.52 9.22 -10.02
N LYS A 94 11.66 9.23 -8.99
CA LYS A 94 11.00 10.46 -8.52
C LYS A 94 12.00 11.43 -7.88
N PRO A 95 11.81 12.75 -8.02
CA PRO A 95 12.63 13.73 -7.30
C PRO A 95 12.61 13.49 -5.79
N LEU A 96 13.77 13.64 -5.13
CA LEU A 96 13.90 13.34 -3.70
C LEU A 96 12.91 14.12 -2.83
N ALA A 97 12.62 15.37 -3.17
CA ALA A 97 11.63 16.19 -2.45
C ALA A 97 10.21 15.58 -2.52
N GLU A 98 9.81 15.07 -3.69
CA GLU A 98 8.54 14.38 -3.86
C GLU A 98 8.51 13.06 -3.08
N ALA A 99 9.59 12.26 -3.18
CA ALA A 99 9.71 11.00 -2.44
C ALA A 99 9.61 11.20 -0.92
N ARG A 100 10.25 12.23 -0.37
CA ARG A 100 10.11 12.59 1.05
C ARG A 100 8.67 12.94 1.41
N GLY A 101 7.97 13.68 0.56
CA GLY A 101 6.55 14.00 0.74
C GLY A 101 5.68 12.74 0.82
N LEU A 102 5.94 11.76 -0.04
CA LEU A 102 5.23 10.47 -0.06
C LEU A 102 5.51 9.64 1.20
N VAL A 103 6.76 9.58 1.66
CA VAL A 103 7.12 8.87 2.90
C VAL A 103 6.43 9.50 4.12
N MET A 104 6.44 10.84 4.21
CA MET A 104 5.74 11.54 5.29
C MET A 104 4.21 11.36 5.19
N SER A 105 3.67 11.30 3.97
CA SER A 105 2.26 10.97 3.75
C SER A 105 1.92 9.57 4.29
N ALA A 106 2.75 8.57 4.04
CA ALA A 106 2.55 7.22 4.56
C ALA A 106 2.55 7.17 6.10
N ALA A 107 3.45 7.93 6.76
CA ALA A 107 3.42 8.07 8.22
C ALA A 107 2.13 8.76 8.70
N GLY A 108 1.67 9.79 7.99
CA GLY A 108 0.39 10.47 8.25
C GLY A 108 -0.81 9.54 8.14
N THR A 109 -0.86 8.71 7.10
CA THR A 109 -1.91 7.69 6.90
C THR A 109 -1.94 6.68 8.05
N ALA A 110 -0.77 6.19 8.48
CA ALA A 110 -0.70 5.28 9.63
C ALA A 110 -1.26 5.93 10.91
N ARG A 111 -0.96 7.22 11.16
CA ARG A 111 -1.53 7.96 12.29
C ARG A 111 -3.03 8.19 12.17
N TYR A 112 -3.52 8.50 10.97
CA TYR A 112 -4.95 8.67 10.72
C TYR A 112 -5.71 7.40 11.08
N PHE A 113 -5.26 6.24 10.59
CA PHE A 113 -5.90 4.96 10.92
C PHE A 113 -5.72 4.53 12.37
N ALA A 114 -4.63 4.95 13.03
CA ALA A 114 -4.49 4.78 14.48
C ALA A 114 -5.59 5.53 15.24
N ALA A 115 -5.82 6.81 14.91
CA ALA A 115 -6.89 7.61 15.51
C ALA A 115 -8.27 7.03 15.16
N ALA A 116 -8.48 6.59 13.92
CA ALA A 116 -9.73 5.95 13.51
C ALA A 116 -10.02 4.67 14.32
N CYS A 117 -9.00 3.89 14.70
CA CYS A 117 -9.19 2.75 15.59
C CYS A 117 -9.74 3.16 16.96
N GLU A 118 -9.31 4.30 17.50
CA GLU A 118 -9.73 4.76 18.83
C GLU A 118 -11.08 5.47 18.82
N LEU A 119 -11.44 6.08 17.69
CA LEU A 119 -12.66 6.88 17.50
C LEU A 119 -13.81 6.09 16.86
N LEU A 120 -13.57 4.85 16.39
CA LEU A 120 -14.64 4.04 15.80
C LEU A 120 -15.63 3.60 16.89
N GLU A 121 -16.76 4.29 16.94
CA GLU A 121 -17.85 3.99 17.87
C GLU A 121 -18.87 3.03 17.24
N GLY A 122 -19.47 2.19 18.08
CA GLY A 122 -20.64 1.40 17.71
C GLY A 122 -21.90 2.27 17.74
N GLU A 123 -22.85 1.99 16.85
CA GLU A 123 -24.14 2.68 16.86
C GLU A 123 -25.15 1.94 17.74
N LEU A 124 -25.99 2.70 18.45
CA LEU A 124 -27.20 2.21 19.09
C LEU A 124 -28.40 2.66 18.25
N PRO A 125 -28.88 1.83 17.32
CA PRO A 125 -30.00 2.19 16.47
C PRO A 125 -31.28 2.39 17.28
N THR A 126 -32.20 3.19 16.75
CA THR A 126 -33.51 3.41 17.37
C THR A 126 -34.18 2.08 17.73
N PRO A 127 -34.58 1.87 19.00
CA PRO A 127 -35.27 0.67 19.42
C PRO A 127 -36.55 0.47 18.60
N ARG A 128 -36.75 -0.72 18.03
CA ARG A 128 -37.99 -1.05 17.31
C ARG A 128 -39.17 -1.34 18.24
N GLN A 129 -38.89 -1.65 19.51
CA GLN A 129 -39.87 -1.94 20.55
C GLN A 129 -39.33 -1.45 21.91
N PRO A 130 -40.21 -1.06 22.86
CA PRO A 130 -39.78 -0.48 24.15
C PRO A 130 -38.88 -1.38 25.00
N ASP A 131 -39.10 -2.70 24.94
CA ASP A 131 -38.44 -3.67 25.83
C ASP A 131 -37.24 -4.39 25.17
N LEU A 132 -36.76 -3.91 24.01
CA LEU A 132 -35.66 -4.52 23.28
C LEU A 132 -34.49 -3.55 23.08
N LEU A 133 -33.28 -4.00 23.43
CA LEU A 133 -32.03 -3.32 23.10
C LEU A 133 -31.54 -3.78 21.72
N THR A 134 -31.40 -2.84 20.79
CA THR A 134 -30.76 -3.06 19.48
C THR A 134 -29.36 -2.47 19.51
N LEU A 135 -28.36 -3.23 19.06
CA LEU A 135 -26.97 -2.78 18.96
C LEU A 135 -26.35 -3.24 17.64
N SER A 136 -25.55 -2.35 17.03
CA SER A 136 -24.79 -2.65 15.83
C SER A 136 -23.32 -2.81 16.18
N ARG A 137 -22.69 -3.90 15.72
CA ARG A 137 -21.27 -4.15 15.91
C ARG A 137 -20.56 -4.12 14.56
N TYR A 138 -19.51 -3.31 14.47
CA TYR A 138 -18.59 -3.34 13.34
C TYR A 138 -17.55 -4.45 13.57
N GLU A 139 -17.50 -5.41 12.65
CA GLU A 139 -16.54 -6.51 12.67
C GLU A 139 -15.61 -6.41 11.45
N PRO A 140 -14.32 -6.76 11.59
CA PRO A 140 -13.39 -6.77 10.46
C PRO A 140 -13.82 -7.82 9.43
N LEU A 141 -13.81 -7.43 8.14
CA LEU A 141 -14.32 -8.25 7.03
C LEU A 141 -13.58 -9.59 6.84
N GLY A 142 -12.31 -9.69 7.24
CA GLY A 142 -11.49 -10.89 7.04
C GLY A 142 -10.17 -10.56 6.35
N VAL A 143 -9.65 -11.55 5.62
CA VAL A 143 -8.44 -11.40 4.80
C VAL A 143 -8.80 -10.62 3.52
N GLY A 144 -8.08 -9.54 3.26
CA GLY A 144 -8.24 -8.71 2.06
C GLY A 144 -6.99 -8.77 1.17
N GLY A 145 -7.19 -8.84 -0.14
CA GLY A 145 -6.12 -8.71 -1.13
C GLY A 145 -5.98 -7.26 -1.59
N GLY A 146 -4.75 -6.74 -1.59
CA GLY A 146 -4.41 -5.43 -2.13
C GLY A 146 -3.41 -5.56 -3.28
N HIS A 147 -3.70 -4.92 -4.41
CA HIS A 147 -2.77 -4.80 -5.52
C HIS A 147 -2.40 -3.33 -5.70
N HIS A 148 -1.12 -3.01 -5.55
CA HIS A 148 -0.62 -1.66 -5.78
C HIS A 148 0.08 -1.59 -7.13
N ALA A 149 -0.36 -0.66 -7.98
CA ALA A 149 0.34 -0.34 -9.21
C ALA A 149 1.49 0.62 -8.92
N VAL A 150 2.65 0.39 -9.53
CA VAL A 150 3.77 1.34 -9.47
C VAL A 150 3.50 2.44 -10.47
N GLU A 151 2.95 3.54 -9.98
CA GLU A 151 2.63 4.72 -10.80
C GLU A 151 3.95 5.43 -11.18
N PHE A 152 4.22 5.50 -12.49
CA PHE A 152 5.22 6.30 -13.25
C PHE A 152 6.21 5.53 -14.14
N ALA A 153 6.67 4.33 -13.78
CA ALA A 153 7.67 3.63 -14.60
C ALA A 153 7.11 3.10 -15.94
N ASP A 154 5.82 2.79 -16.01
CA ASP A 154 5.18 2.26 -17.23
C ASP A 154 4.95 3.30 -18.32
N CYS A 155 4.82 4.57 -17.97
CA CYS A 155 4.63 5.62 -18.97
C CYS A 155 5.90 5.85 -19.82
N GLN A 156 7.08 5.66 -19.21
CA GLN A 156 8.36 5.78 -19.94
C GLN A 156 8.73 4.50 -20.70
N ARG A 157 8.38 3.31 -20.20
CA ARG A 157 8.66 2.03 -20.88
C ARG A 157 7.88 1.83 -22.18
N ASN A 158 6.66 2.38 -22.29
CA ASN A 158 5.85 2.27 -23.51
C ASN A 158 6.16 3.33 -24.58
N ALA A 159 7.18 4.18 -24.40
CA ALA A 159 7.55 5.19 -25.39
C ALA A 159 8.11 4.60 -26.69
N GLU A 160 8.65 3.37 -26.66
CA GLU A 160 9.23 2.71 -27.85
C GLU A 160 8.18 2.05 -28.76
N GLY A 161 6.95 1.83 -28.26
CA GLY A 161 5.82 1.30 -29.02
C GLY A 161 4.74 2.32 -29.38
N CYS A 162 4.86 3.58 -28.91
CA CYS A 162 3.81 4.57 -29.06
C CYS A 162 3.93 5.30 -30.41
N SER A 163 3.35 4.71 -31.45
CA SER A 163 3.21 5.34 -32.77
C SER A 163 2.49 6.70 -32.65
N GLY A 164 3.25 7.79 -32.71
CA GLY A 164 2.85 9.11 -33.18
C GLY A 164 1.82 9.92 -32.39
N HIS A 165 1.07 9.35 -31.44
CA HIS A 165 -0.01 10.06 -30.74
C HIS A 165 0.45 10.82 -29.50
N CYS A 166 1.47 10.33 -28.77
CA CYS A 166 1.87 10.93 -27.48
C CYS A 166 2.72 12.20 -27.62
N ARG A 167 3.45 12.39 -28.75
CA ARG A 167 4.29 13.59 -28.95
C ARG A 167 3.50 14.89 -29.09
N ARG A 168 2.20 14.83 -29.41
CA ARG A 168 1.34 16.03 -29.52
C ARG A 168 0.65 16.44 -28.22
N LYS A 169 0.67 15.61 -27.17
CA LYS A 169 -0.02 15.90 -25.89
C LYS A 169 0.84 16.59 -24.82
N CYS A 170 2.16 16.72 -25.00
CA CYS A 170 3.05 17.38 -24.03
C CYS A 170 3.46 18.81 -24.44
N GLY A 171 2.59 19.54 -25.16
CA GLY A 171 2.91 20.86 -25.71
C GLY A 171 2.17 22.06 -25.09
N ASP A 172 1.10 21.85 -24.30
CA ASP A 172 0.28 22.97 -23.81
C ASP A 172 -0.20 22.74 -22.37
N PRO A 173 0.16 23.63 -21.41
CA PRO A 173 -0.28 23.55 -20.01
C PRO A 173 -1.80 23.57 -19.81
N GLN A 174 -2.60 23.99 -20.81
CA GLN A 174 -4.04 24.13 -20.64
C GLN A 174 -4.84 22.83 -20.91
N THR A 175 -4.30 21.83 -21.61
CA THR A 175 -5.05 20.59 -21.91
C THR A 175 -5.11 19.60 -20.75
N CYS A 176 -4.26 19.76 -19.72
CA CYS A 176 -4.25 18.89 -18.54
C CYS A 176 -5.51 19.02 -17.65
N ARG A 177 -6.34 20.04 -17.84
CA ARG A 177 -7.59 20.20 -17.06
C ARG A 177 -8.78 19.38 -17.59
N GLY A 178 -8.65 18.75 -18.75
CA GLY A 178 -9.77 18.06 -19.43
C GLY A 178 -9.87 16.55 -19.23
N HIS A 179 -8.91 15.89 -18.58
CA HIS A 179 -8.94 14.43 -18.32
C HIS A 179 -9.20 14.06 -16.85
N ALA A 180 -9.64 15.03 -16.04
CA ALA A 180 -10.15 14.78 -14.69
C ALA A 180 -11.64 14.37 -14.68
N ALA A 181 -12.29 14.20 -15.84
CA ALA A 181 -13.75 14.08 -15.94
C ALA A 181 -14.28 12.73 -16.46
N ASP A 182 -13.45 11.82 -16.96
CA ASP A 182 -13.90 10.50 -17.40
C ASP A 182 -13.52 9.44 -16.37
N GLY A 183 -14.45 9.24 -15.43
CA GLY A 183 -14.34 8.29 -14.32
C GLY A 183 -14.11 6.85 -14.78
N THR A 184 -12.90 6.36 -14.52
CA THR A 184 -12.70 5.06 -13.88
C THR A 184 -11.82 5.36 -12.68
N GLY A 185 -12.45 5.36 -11.50
CA GLY A 185 -11.84 5.84 -10.27
C GLY A 185 -10.56 5.09 -9.96
N ALA A 186 -9.43 5.76 -10.13
CA ALA A 186 -8.26 5.57 -9.31
C ALA A 186 -8.60 6.07 -7.90
N GLY A 187 -9.50 5.34 -7.24
CA GLY A 187 -9.55 5.31 -5.79
C GLY A 187 -8.26 4.65 -5.38
N ALA A 188 -7.28 5.45 -4.98
CA ALA A 188 -6.24 4.97 -4.11
C ALA A 188 -6.95 4.49 -2.84
N TYR A 189 -7.26 3.20 -2.81
CA TYR A 189 -7.61 2.52 -1.57
C TYR A 189 -6.32 2.47 -0.77
N PHE A 190 -6.21 3.44 0.13
CA PHE A 190 -5.25 3.54 1.21
C PHE A 190 -5.82 2.88 2.47
#